data_AF-A0A258ZUG4-F1
#
_entry.id   AF-A0A258ZUG4-F1
#
_cell.length_a   1.000
_cell.length_b   1.000
_cell.length_c   1.000
_cell.angle_alpha   90.00
_cell.angle_beta   90.00
_cell.angle_gamma   90.00
#
_symmetry.space_group_name_H-M   'P 1'
#
loop_
_entity.id
_entity.type
_entity.pdbx_description
1 polymer ?
#
loop_
_entity_poly.entity_id
_entity_poly.type
_entity_poly.pdbx_seq_one_letter_code
_entity_poly.pdbx_strand_id
1 'polypeptide(L)'
;MEIKVNFLDKLRLEAKFDDFTVIADQPIRYKGDGSAPGPFDYFLASSALCAAYFVKLYCDTRNIPTENIRLSHNNIVDPENRYQQIFKIQVELPTDLSDKDRQGILRSIDRCTVKKVVQAGPEFVIEEVANLDADAQALLMMHPNADANTYITGKDLPLEQTIANMSGLLASLGIKIEIASWRNIIPNVWSLHIRDAHSPMCFTNGKGATKESALASALGEYIERLSNNHFYAGSFWGEDIANAAFVHYPNERWFKPGRKDALPKEILDEYCLEIYNPDGELRGSHLIDTNSGNAERGICSLPFVRQSDGGVVYFPSNLIENLYVSNGMSAGNTLAEAQVQCLSEIFERAVKREIIEGEVALPDVPQAVLAKYPSVLAGIQALEAQGFPVLVKDASLGGIYPVMCVTLMNPRTGGVFASFGAHPSLEVALERSLTELLQGRSLEGLNDLPQPTFASEAVTEPNNFVEHFIDSSGIVSWRFFS
;
A
#
# COMPACT_ATOMS: atom_id res chain seq x y z
N MET A 1 9.48 -8.89 -9.07
CA MET A 1 10.06 -8.17 -10.21
C MET A 1 10.38 -9.18 -11.29
N GLU A 2 9.65 -9.12 -12.40
CA GLU A 2 9.97 -9.82 -13.63
C GLU A 2 11.06 -9.05 -14.42
N ILE A 3 12.00 -9.79 -15.01
CA ILE A 3 13.02 -9.25 -15.92
C ILE A 3 12.92 -10.01 -17.24
N LYS A 4 12.57 -9.32 -18.33
CA LYS A 4 12.56 -9.89 -19.69
C LYS A 4 13.90 -9.63 -20.36
N VAL A 5 14.49 -10.67 -20.95
CA VAL A 5 15.81 -10.58 -21.60
C VAL A 5 15.68 -10.76 -23.11
N ASN A 6 16.18 -9.77 -23.87
CA ASN A 6 16.34 -9.86 -25.31
C ASN A 6 17.80 -10.18 -25.65
N PHE A 7 18.00 -11.07 -26.62
CA PHE A 7 19.31 -11.36 -27.18
C PHE A 7 19.62 -10.34 -28.27
N LEU A 8 20.69 -9.57 -28.08
CA LEU A 8 21.17 -8.61 -29.07
C LEU A 8 22.25 -9.26 -29.95
N ASP A 9 22.94 -8.46 -30.75
CA ASP A 9 24.05 -8.92 -31.56
C ASP A 9 25.23 -9.46 -30.73
N LYS A 10 25.89 -10.50 -31.25
CA LYS A 10 27.02 -11.20 -30.61
C LYS A 10 26.65 -11.75 -29.22
N LEU A 11 27.33 -11.27 -28.17
CA LEU A 11 27.15 -11.71 -26.78
C LEU A 11 26.48 -10.62 -25.92
N ARG A 12 25.87 -9.63 -26.56
CA ARG A 12 25.15 -8.55 -25.89
C ARG A 12 23.76 -9.03 -25.50
N LEU A 13 23.35 -8.64 -24.31
CA LEU A 13 22.04 -8.96 -23.73
C LEU A 13 21.39 -7.66 -23.28
N GLU A 14 20.08 -7.56 -23.47
CA GLU A 14 19.27 -6.45 -22.99
C GLU A 14 18.26 -6.98 -21.98
N ALA A 15 18.35 -6.53 -20.73
CA ALA A 15 17.36 -6.78 -19.70
C ALA A 15 16.41 -5.58 -19.61
N LYS A 16 15.09 -5.85 -19.63
CA LYS A 16 14.02 -4.87 -19.43
C LYS A 16 13.20 -5.24 -18.21
N PHE A 17 12.99 -4.28 -17.32
CA PHE A 17 12.19 -4.42 -16.10
C PHE A 17 11.76 -3.03 -15.63
N ASP A 18 10.53 -2.91 -15.15
CA ASP A 18 9.89 -1.61 -14.87
C ASP A 18 10.15 -0.62 -16.05
N ASP A 19 10.59 0.61 -15.79
CA ASP A 19 10.97 1.60 -16.81
C ASP A 19 12.46 1.57 -17.19
N PHE A 20 13.20 0.56 -16.73
CA PHE A 20 14.66 0.50 -16.87
C PHE A 20 15.08 -0.50 -17.95
N THR A 21 16.19 -0.16 -18.62
CA THR A 21 16.88 -1.05 -19.54
C THR A 21 18.35 -1.15 -19.15
N VAL A 22 18.86 -2.38 -19.03
CA VAL A 22 20.26 -2.67 -18.73
C VAL A 22 20.84 -3.50 -19.88
N ILE A 23 21.91 -3.00 -20.48
CA ILE A 23 22.67 -3.75 -21.48
C ILE A 23 23.85 -4.41 -20.78
N ALA A 24 24.04 -5.70 -20.99
CA ALA A 24 25.23 -6.42 -20.56
C ALA A 24 26.00 -6.93 -21.78
N ASP A 25 27.33 -6.96 -21.67
CA ASP A 25 28.20 -7.50 -22.72
C ASP A 25 29.38 -8.23 -22.09
N GLN A 26 29.94 -9.18 -22.84
CA GLN A 26 31.18 -9.85 -22.46
C GLN A 26 32.39 -9.02 -22.90
N PRO A 27 33.50 -9.04 -22.14
CA PRO A 27 34.73 -8.39 -22.58
C PRO A 27 35.30 -9.08 -23.83
N ILE A 28 36.15 -8.35 -24.57
CA ILE A 28 36.80 -8.83 -25.81
C ILE A 28 37.50 -10.20 -25.63
N ARG A 29 38.13 -10.42 -24.48
CA ARG A 29 38.80 -11.71 -24.14
C ARG A 29 37.84 -12.91 -24.13
N TYR A 30 36.54 -12.68 -23.96
CA TYR A 30 35.48 -13.69 -24.01
C TYR A 30 34.61 -13.56 -25.26
N LYS A 31 35.14 -12.96 -26.34
CA LYS A 31 34.50 -12.79 -27.65
C LYS A 31 33.28 -11.85 -27.68
N GLY A 32 33.06 -11.04 -26.63
CA GLY A 32 32.09 -9.94 -26.70
C GLY A 32 32.74 -8.65 -27.20
N ASP A 33 31.98 -7.56 -27.23
CA ASP A 33 32.48 -6.26 -27.69
C ASP A 33 33.06 -5.40 -26.57
N GLY A 34 32.86 -5.81 -25.31
CA GLY A 34 33.21 -5.02 -24.12
C GLY A 34 32.48 -3.67 -24.06
N SER A 35 31.33 -3.56 -24.74
CA SER A 35 30.53 -2.34 -24.88
C SER A 35 29.73 -1.98 -23.62
N ALA A 36 29.55 -2.95 -22.72
CA ALA A 36 28.89 -2.80 -21.44
C ALA A 36 29.52 -3.75 -20.40
N PRO A 37 29.29 -3.53 -19.09
CA PRO A 37 29.70 -4.46 -18.04
C PRO A 37 29.09 -5.86 -18.25
N GLY A 38 29.77 -6.90 -17.76
CA GLY A 38 29.21 -8.24 -17.74
C GLY A 38 28.09 -8.37 -16.71
N PRO A 39 27.20 -9.38 -16.82
CA PRO A 39 26.11 -9.58 -15.86
C PRO A 39 26.61 -9.69 -14.40
N PHE A 40 27.76 -10.35 -14.19
CA PHE A 40 28.35 -10.49 -12.85
C PHE A 40 28.92 -9.16 -12.32
N ASP A 41 29.39 -8.27 -13.20
CA ASP A 41 29.88 -6.94 -12.79
C ASP A 41 28.73 -6.08 -12.23
N TYR A 42 27.53 -6.18 -12.84
CA TYR A 42 26.32 -5.55 -12.30
C TYR A 42 25.95 -6.06 -10.91
N PHE A 43 26.13 -7.36 -10.65
CA PHE A 43 25.91 -7.94 -9.31
C PHE A 43 26.90 -7.39 -8.27
N LEU A 44 28.19 -7.25 -8.62
CA LEU A 44 29.19 -6.64 -7.73
C LEU A 44 28.96 -5.13 -7.53
N ALA A 45 28.51 -4.43 -8.57
CA ALA A 45 28.16 -3.02 -8.48
C ALA A 45 26.92 -2.81 -7.60
N SER A 46 25.89 -3.66 -7.74
CA SER A 46 24.65 -3.54 -6.96
C SER A 46 24.88 -3.77 -5.47
N SER A 47 25.80 -4.67 -5.07
CA SER A 47 26.17 -4.85 -3.66
C SER A 47 26.85 -3.60 -3.07
N ALA A 48 27.73 -2.95 -3.83
CA ALA A 48 28.38 -1.70 -3.44
C ALA A 48 27.38 -0.54 -3.32
N LEU A 49 26.49 -0.38 -4.31
CA LEU A 49 25.45 0.63 -4.33
C LEU A 49 24.45 0.44 -3.18
N CYS A 50 24.06 -0.81 -2.90
CA CYS A 50 23.20 -1.15 -1.77
C CYS A 50 23.82 -0.71 -0.44
N ALA A 51 25.10 -1.00 -0.20
CA ALA A 51 25.79 -0.52 0.99
C ALA A 51 25.82 1.02 1.06
N ALA A 52 26.14 1.69 -0.04
CA ALA A 52 26.17 3.15 -0.11
C ALA A 52 24.79 3.79 0.15
N TYR A 53 23.70 3.17 -0.33
CA TYR A 53 22.33 3.60 -0.06
C TYR A 53 22.03 3.62 1.46
N PHE A 54 22.39 2.56 2.19
CA PHE A 54 22.19 2.51 3.64
C PHE A 54 23.03 3.53 4.41
N VAL A 55 24.22 3.86 3.91
CA VAL A 55 25.02 4.98 4.44
C VAL A 55 24.27 6.29 4.23
N LYS A 56 23.84 6.56 3.00
CA LYS A 56 23.12 7.79 2.64
C LYS A 56 21.84 7.97 3.46
N LEU A 57 21.03 6.92 3.59
CA LEU A 57 19.81 6.95 4.41
C LEU A 57 20.09 7.29 5.89
N TYR A 58 21.16 6.71 6.47
CA TYR A 58 21.55 7.03 7.84
C TYR A 58 21.96 8.50 8.00
N CYS A 59 22.70 9.02 7.03
CA CYS A 59 23.17 10.39 6.98
C CYS A 59 22.02 11.39 6.81
N ASP A 60 21.12 11.14 5.86
CA ASP A 60 19.97 12.01 5.55
C ASP A 60 19.05 12.14 6.77
N THR A 61 18.73 11.04 7.44
CA THR A 61 17.89 11.05 8.67
C THR A 61 18.50 11.82 9.85
N ARG A 62 19.78 12.18 9.78
CA ARG A 62 20.52 12.89 10.85
C ARG A 62 21.15 14.20 10.38
N ASN A 63 20.85 14.62 9.15
CA ASN A 63 21.45 15.81 8.52
C ASN A 63 22.98 15.77 8.52
N ILE A 64 23.58 14.60 8.29
CA ILE A 64 25.03 14.42 8.19
C ILE A 64 25.44 14.53 6.70
N PRO A 65 26.35 15.45 6.31
CA PRO A 65 26.81 15.56 4.93
C PRO A 65 27.54 14.30 4.45
N THR A 66 27.31 13.89 3.20
CA THR A 66 27.94 12.69 2.61
C THR A 66 29.21 12.98 1.80
N GLU A 67 29.60 14.25 1.64
CA GLU A 67 30.67 14.71 0.72
C GLU A 67 32.03 14.05 0.97
N ASN A 68 32.33 13.72 2.23
CA ASN A 68 33.60 13.14 2.67
C ASN A 68 33.48 11.67 3.08
N ILE A 69 32.40 11.00 2.69
CA ILE A 69 32.22 9.56 2.89
C ILE A 69 32.48 8.84 1.58
N ARG A 70 33.37 7.84 1.60
CA ARG A 70 33.71 7.04 0.42
C ARG A 70 33.55 5.56 0.71
N LEU A 71 33.07 4.82 -0.29
CA LEU A 71 32.97 3.37 -0.22
C LEU A 71 33.80 2.75 -1.35
N SER A 72 34.52 1.68 -1.06
CA SER A 72 35.14 0.82 -2.07
C SER A 72 34.66 -0.62 -1.90
N HIS A 73 34.47 -1.30 -3.02
CA HIS A 73 34.04 -2.68 -3.07
C HIS A 73 35.07 -3.50 -3.85
N ASN A 74 35.67 -4.48 -3.20
CA ASN A 74 36.64 -5.37 -3.81
C ASN A 74 36.13 -6.80 -3.81
N ASN A 75 36.27 -7.47 -4.95
CA ASN A 75 35.99 -8.89 -5.07
C ASN A 75 37.30 -9.69 -4.99
N ILE A 76 37.43 -10.52 -3.97
CA ILE A 76 38.58 -11.41 -3.79
C ILE A 76 38.11 -12.84 -4.09
N VAL A 77 38.62 -13.39 -5.19
CA VAL A 77 38.29 -14.75 -5.63
C VAL A 77 39.24 -15.75 -4.98
N ASP A 78 38.70 -16.84 -4.42
CA ASP A 78 39.50 -17.92 -3.86
C ASP A 78 40.29 -18.64 -4.97
N PRO A 79 41.59 -18.90 -4.78
CA PRO A 79 42.43 -19.51 -5.82
C PRO A 79 42.07 -20.96 -6.13
N GLU A 80 41.48 -21.70 -5.18
CA GLU A 80 41.12 -23.12 -5.33
C GLU A 80 39.66 -23.29 -5.76
N ASN A 81 38.79 -22.31 -5.46
CA ASN A 81 37.39 -22.33 -5.86
C ASN A 81 36.89 -20.96 -6.32
N ARG A 82 36.83 -20.75 -7.65
CA ARG A 82 36.36 -19.48 -8.25
C ARG A 82 34.96 -19.01 -7.83
N TYR A 83 34.13 -19.90 -7.29
CA TYR A 83 32.79 -19.58 -6.81
C TYR A 83 32.78 -19.14 -5.34
N GLN A 84 33.85 -19.43 -4.60
CA GLN A 84 34.06 -18.92 -3.26
C GLN A 84 34.72 -17.54 -3.36
N GLN A 85 33.95 -16.50 -3.05
CA GLN A 85 34.37 -15.12 -3.21
C GLN A 85 34.16 -14.33 -1.92
N ILE A 86 35.09 -13.44 -1.61
CA ILE A 86 34.99 -12.49 -0.51
C ILE A 86 34.72 -11.11 -1.09
N PHE A 87 33.51 -10.61 -0.88
CA PHE A 87 33.12 -9.24 -1.21
C PHE A 87 33.48 -8.31 -0.05
N LYS A 88 34.58 -7.58 -0.21
CA LYS A 88 35.12 -6.68 0.81
C LYS A 88 34.67 -5.25 0.54
N ILE A 89 33.74 -4.76 1.35
CA ILE A 89 33.33 -3.36 1.37
C ILE A 89 34.18 -2.61 2.41
N GLN A 90 34.84 -1.54 1.99
CA GLN A 90 35.57 -0.65 2.88
C GLN A 90 34.92 0.73 2.84
N VAL A 91 34.79 1.36 4.01
CA VAL A 91 34.17 2.69 4.13
C VAL A 91 35.15 3.63 4.80
N GLU A 92 35.45 4.72 4.10
CA GLU A 92 36.20 5.86 4.60
C GLU A 92 35.20 6.88 5.14
N LEU A 93 35.34 7.22 6.43
CA LEU A 93 34.46 8.14 7.12
C LEU A 93 35.26 9.34 7.63
N PRO A 94 34.68 10.56 7.64
CA PRO A 94 35.32 11.77 8.13
C PRO A 94 35.85 11.62 9.56
N THR A 95 36.93 12.33 9.89
CA THR A 95 37.54 12.28 11.24
C THR A 95 36.73 13.03 12.30
N ASP A 96 35.95 14.02 11.87
CA ASP A 96 35.06 14.85 12.69
C ASP A 96 33.71 14.16 12.98
N LEU A 97 33.43 13.02 12.34
CA LEU A 97 32.24 12.23 12.62
C LEU A 97 32.30 11.61 14.02
N SER A 98 31.23 11.79 14.80
CA SER A 98 31.13 11.22 16.15
C SER A 98 31.28 9.69 16.15
N ASP A 99 31.83 9.11 17.21
CA ASP A 99 31.94 7.64 17.34
C ASP A 99 30.58 6.94 17.28
N LYS A 100 29.54 7.62 17.78
CA LYS A 100 28.16 7.14 17.73
C LYS A 100 27.68 7.01 16.29
N ASP A 101 27.89 8.02 15.47
CA ASP A 101 27.47 8.04 14.07
C ASP A 101 28.33 7.12 13.21
N ARG A 102 29.65 7.05 13.49
CA ARG A 102 30.56 6.09 12.86
C ARG A 102 30.05 4.65 13.01
N GLN A 103 29.74 4.24 14.24
CA GLN A 103 29.17 2.91 14.49
C GLN A 103 27.76 2.77 13.89
N GLY A 104 26.96 3.84 13.90
CA GLY A 104 25.63 3.88 13.30
C GLY A 104 25.66 3.59 11.80
N ILE A 105 26.57 4.22 11.06
CA ILE A 105 26.78 4.00 9.63
C ILE A 105 27.20 2.55 9.36
N LEU A 106 28.15 2.01 10.13
CA LEU A 106 28.59 0.61 9.98
C LEU A 106 27.44 -0.38 10.24
N ARG A 107 26.62 -0.13 11.26
CA ARG A 107 25.40 -0.92 11.52
C ARG A 107 24.36 -0.77 10.41
N SER A 108 24.24 0.40 9.80
CA SER A 108 23.33 0.64 8.67
C SER A 108 23.74 -0.20 7.46
N ILE A 109 25.03 -0.22 7.12
CA ILE A 109 25.56 -1.08 6.03
C ILE A 109 25.29 -2.56 6.30
N ASP A 110 25.28 -2.98 7.57
CA ASP A 110 24.99 -4.38 7.89
C ASP A 110 23.60 -4.81 7.37
N ARG A 111 22.67 -3.88 7.18
CA ARG A 111 21.31 -4.12 6.70
C ARG A 111 21.19 -4.17 5.17
N CYS A 112 22.29 -4.02 4.42
CA CYS A 112 22.24 -4.10 2.96
C CYS A 112 21.55 -5.37 2.47
N THR A 113 20.44 -5.18 1.74
CA THR A 113 19.58 -6.23 1.22
C THR A 113 20.35 -7.22 0.35
N VAL A 114 21.16 -6.74 -0.60
CA VAL A 114 21.97 -7.62 -1.49
C VAL A 114 22.86 -8.54 -0.66
N LYS A 115 23.54 -8.02 0.36
CA LYS A 115 24.39 -8.81 1.25
C LYS A 115 23.58 -9.86 2.02
N LYS A 116 22.46 -9.46 2.64
CA LYS A 116 21.63 -10.36 3.44
C LYS A 116 21.02 -11.48 2.59
N VAL A 117 20.56 -11.19 1.37
CA VAL A 117 20.05 -12.20 0.44
C VAL A 117 21.15 -13.18 0.07
N VAL A 118 22.33 -12.71 -0.36
CA VAL A 118 23.45 -13.59 -0.72
C VAL A 118 23.89 -14.46 0.46
N GLN A 119 23.91 -13.92 1.68
CA GLN A 119 24.24 -14.67 2.90
C GLN A 119 23.16 -15.70 3.28
N ALA A 120 21.89 -15.45 2.95
CA ALA A 120 20.80 -16.38 3.16
C ALA A 120 20.81 -17.55 2.14
N GLY A 121 21.47 -17.37 1.00
CA GLY A 121 21.60 -18.40 -0.04
C GLY A 121 20.31 -18.60 -0.82
N PRO A 122 19.99 -17.72 -1.79
CA PRO A 122 18.78 -17.89 -2.61
C PRO A 122 18.90 -19.15 -3.47
N GLU A 123 17.79 -19.85 -3.63
CA GLU A 123 17.68 -20.99 -4.53
C GLU A 123 17.53 -20.51 -5.98
N PHE A 124 18.24 -21.17 -6.90
CA PHE A 124 18.08 -20.96 -8.33
C PHE A 124 17.34 -22.17 -8.91
N VAL A 125 16.06 -21.99 -9.21
CA VAL A 125 15.24 -22.98 -9.90
C VAL A 125 15.29 -22.68 -11.40
N ILE A 126 15.56 -23.70 -12.22
CA ILE A 126 15.61 -23.59 -13.67
C ILE A 126 14.54 -24.52 -14.23
N GLU A 127 13.57 -23.94 -14.93
CA GLU A 127 12.44 -24.65 -15.52
C GLU A 127 12.27 -24.27 -17.00
N GLU A 128 11.86 -25.25 -17.81
CA GLU A 128 11.45 -25.04 -19.19
C GLU A 128 9.93 -24.89 -19.23
N VAL A 129 9.43 -23.77 -19.74
CA VAL A 129 8.00 -23.52 -19.93
C VAL A 129 7.68 -23.38 -21.41
N ALA A 130 6.49 -23.83 -21.81
CA ALA A 130 6.05 -23.71 -23.20
C ALA A 130 5.82 -22.24 -23.62
N ASN A 131 5.44 -21.37 -22.67
CA ASN A 131 5.26 -19.94 -22.88
C ASN A 131 5.46 -19.18 -21.55
N LEU A 132 6.43 -18.26 -21.52
CA LEU A 132 6.74 -17.41 -20.35
C LEU A 132 5.57 -16.49 -19.94
N ASP A 133 4.69 -16.12 -20.87
CA ASP A 133 3.51 -15.29 -20.58
C ASP A 133 2.35 -16.12 -19.99
N ALA A 134 2.34 -17.45 -20.17
CA ALA A 134 1.27 -18.33 -19.70
C ALA A 134 1.45 -18.83 -18.25
N ASP A 135 2.69 -18.88 -17.74
CA ASP A 135 3.03 -19.42 -16.40
C ASP A 135 3.17 -18.32 -15.31
N ALA A 136 2.59 -17.16 -15.60
CA ALA A 136 2.75 -15.92 -14.83
C ALA A 136 2.37 -16.01 -13.33
N GLN A 137 1.47 -16.93 -12.96
CA GLN A 137 0.98 -17.09 -11.58
C GLN A 137 1.85 -18.00 -10.70
N ALA A 138 2.80 -18.77 -11.28
CA ALA A 138 3.75 -19.58 -10.52
C ALA A 138 4.62 -18.73 -9.57
N LEU A 139 4.77 -17.43 -9.88
CA LEU A 139 5.55 -16.46 -9.11
C LEU A 139 4.92 -16.04 -7.77
N LEU A 140 3.64 -16.37 -7.51
CA LEU A 140 3.05 -16.08 -6.20
C LEU A 140 3.69 -16.90 -5.06
N MET A 141 4.53 -17.92 -5.37
CA MET A 141 5.29 -18.77 -4.42
C MET A 141 4.49 -19.28 -3.21
N MET A 142 3.17 -19.27 -3.33
CA MET A 142 2.21 -19.81 -2.38
C MET A 142 1.21 -20.57 -3.21
N HIS A 143 1.48 -21.85 -3.42
CA HIS A 143 0.39 -22.78 -3.64
C HIS A 143 -0.16 -23.07 -2.25
N PRO A 144 -1.30 -22.47 -1.86
CA PRO A 144 -1.95 -22.90 -0.63
C PRO A 144 -2.12 -24.42 -0.70
N ASN A 145 -1.84 -25.10 0.41
CA ASN A 145 -2.03 -26.54 0.48
C ASN A 145 -3.50 -26.82 0.14
N ALA A 146 -3.76 -27.51 -0.97
CA ALA A 146 -5.12 -27.72 -1.48
C ALA A 146 -6.03 -28.46 -0.46
N ASP A 147 -5.42 -29.15 0.51
CA ASP A 147 -6.13 -29.84 1.59
C ASP A 147 -6.37 -28.97 2.85
N ALA A 148 -5.73 -27.79 2.94
CA ALA A 148 -5.93 -26.85 4.04
C ALA A 148 -7.17 -25.97 3.80
N ASN A 149 -7.95 -25.76 4.85
CA ASN A 149 -9.16 -24.94 4.83
C ASN A 149 -9.19 -24.04 6.06
N THR A 150 -8.47 -22.92 5.99
CA THR A 150 -8.32 -21.97 7.08
C THR A 150 -9.45 -20.93 7.02
N TYR A 151 -10.37 -20.98 7.98
CA TYR A 151 -11.43 -19.97 8.14
C TYR A 151 -11.02 -18.91 9.15
N ILE A 152 -11.24 -17.65 8.80
CA ILE A 152 -11.08 -16.51 9.71
C ILE A 152 -12.42 -15.82 9.94
N THR A 153 -12.58 -15.19 11.10
CA THR A 153 -13.82 -14.54 11.51
C THR A 153 -14.25 -13.47 10.49
N GLY A 154 -15.50 -13.55 10.02
CA GLY A 154 -16.07 -12.58 9.08
C GLY A 154 -15.81 -12.87 7.59
N LYS A 155 -15.20 -14.01 7.25
CA LYS A 155 -14.99 -14.45 5.86
C LYS A 155 -15.84 -15.67 5.52
N ASP A 156 -16.44 -15.65 4.33
CA ASP A 156 -17.40 -16.68 3.89
C ASP A 156 -16.73 -17.90 3.24
N LEU A 157 -15.47 -17.78 2.84
CA LEU A 157 -14.66 -18.86 2.27
C LEU A 157 -13.32 -19.00 3.02
N PRO A 158 -12.70 -20.19 2.98
CA PRO A 158 -11.36 -20.37 3.52
C PRO A 158 -10.34 -19.54 2.72
N LEU A 159 -9.25 -19.15 3.37
CA LEU A 159 -8.21 -18.29 2.79
C LEU A 159 -7.62 -18.90 1.53
N GLU A 160 -7.36 -20.19 1.53
CA GLU A 160 -6.77 -20.94 0.43
C GLU A 160 -7.63 -20.86 -0.82
N GLN A 161 -8.94 -21.06 -0.66
CA GLN A 161 -9.91 -20.96 -1.75
C GLN A 161 -10.09 -19.51 -2.22
N THR A 162 -10.11 -18.56 -1.29
CA THR A 162 -10.20 -17.12 -1.59
C THR A 162 -9.02 -16.69 -2.48
N ILE A 163 -7.80 -17.05 -2.09
CA ILE A 163 -6.57 -16.75 -2.84
C ILE A 163 -6.62 -17.42 -4.21
N ALA A 164 -6.96 -18.71 -4.29
CA ALA A 164 -7.04 -19.43 -5.56
C ALA A 164 -8.05 -18.78 -6.53
N ASN A 165 -9.23 -18.40 -6.03
CA ASN A 165 -10.26 -17.75 -6.84
C ASN A 165 -9.82 -16.38 -7.34
N MET A 166 -9.29 -15.53 -6.45
CA MET A 166 -8.89 -14.16 -6.80
C MET A 166 -7.67 -14.13 -7.73
N SER A 167 -6.64 -14.94 -7.46
CA SER A 167 -5.48 -15.09 -8.34
C SER A 167 -5.89 -15.64 -9.71
N GLY A 168 -6.76 -16.64 -9.75
CA GLY A 168 -7.28 -17.21 -11.00
C GLY A 168 -8.08 -16.20 -11.82
N LEU A 169 -8.90 -15.37 -11.16
CA LEU A 169 -9.64 -14.28 -11.81
C LEU A 169 -8.68 -13.27 -12.45
N LEU A 170 -7.72 -12.74 -11.70
CA LEU A 170 -6.75 -11.77 -12.21
C LEU A 170 -5.93 -12.34 -13.38
N ALA A 171 -5.50 -13.60 -13.27
CA ALA A 171 -4.81 -14.29 -14.35
C ALA A 171 -5.67 -14.41 -15.62
N SER A 172 -6.96 -14.73 -15.48
CA SER A 172 -7.89 -14.83 -16.61
C SER A 172 -8.10 -13.50 -17.34
N LEU A 173 -7.86 -12.38 -16.66
CA LEU A 173 -7.87 -11.02 -17.22
C LEU A 173 -6.51 -10.62 -17.83
N GLY A 174 -5.50 -11.49 -17.78
CA GLY A 174 -4.14 -11.20 -18.26
C GLY A 174 -3.31 -10.37 -17.28
N ILE A 175 -3.79 -10.18 -16.05
CA ILE A 175 -3.08 -9.41 -15.01
C ILE A 175 -2.08 -10.34 -14.32
N LYS A 176 -0.81 -9.94 -14.32
CA LYS A 176 0.29 -10.72 -13.74
C LYS A 176 0.70 -10.12 -12.41
N ILE A 177 0.20 -10.68 -11.33
CA ILE A 177 0.52 -10.20 -9.98
C ILE A 177 1.90 -10.72 -9.55
N GLU A 178 2.74 -9.80 -9.07
CA GLU A 178 3.98 -10.12 -8.37
C GLU A 178 3.96 -9.58 -6.95
N ILE A 179 4.58 -10.33 -6.03
CA ILE A 179 4.78 -9.86 -4.66
C ILE A 179 6.11 -9.09 -4.61
N ALA A 180 6.01 -7.79 -4.34
CA ALA A 180 7.15 -6.90 -4.30
C ALA A 180 7.81 -6.87 -2.91
N SER A 181 7.05 -7.01 -1.82
CA SER A 181 7.63 -7.16 -0.48
C SER A 181 6.70 -7.84 0.51
N TRP A 182 7.30 -8.45 1.55
CA TRP A 182 6.63 -9.01 2.73
C TRP A 182 7.20 -8.38 3.99
N ARG A 183 6.35 -8.21 5.01
CA ARG A 183 6.75 -7.76 6.34
C ARG A 183 6.00 -8.53 7.42
N ASN A 184 6.71 -8.85 8.49
CA ASN A 184 6.19 -9.45 9.71
C ASN A 184 7.00 -8.88 10.88
N ILE A 185 6.58 -7.72 11.39
CA ILE A 185 7.36 -6.93 12.36
C ILE A 185 7.11 -7.41 13.80
N ILE A 186 5.89 -7.87 14.07
CA ILE A 186 5.45 -8.39 15.36
C ILE A 186 4.62 -9.66 15.13
N PRO A 187 4.49 -10.54 16.13
CA PRO A 187 3.68 -11.74 16.01
C PRO A 187 2.26 -11.41 15.55
N ASN A 188 1.75 -12.23 14.62
CA ASN A 188 0.39 -12.12 14.10
C ASN A 188 0.07 -10.79 13.40
N VAL A 189 1.08 -10.09 12.84
CA VAL A 189 0.85 -8.93 11.98
C VAL A 189 1.71 -9.01 10.74
N TRP A 190 1.07 -9.37 9.65
CA TRP A 190 1.66 -9.46 8.32
C TRP A 190 1.18 -8.31 7.46
N SER A 191 2.08 -7.81 6.62
CA SER A 191 1.71 -7.03 5.45
C SER A 191 2.52 -7.45 4.23
N LEU A 192 1.94 -7.23 3.05
CA LEU A 192 2.62 -7.40 1.78
C LEU A 192 2.23 -6.30 0.82
N HIS A 193 3.09 -6.11 -0.17
CA HIS A 193 2.87 -5.23 -1.31
C HIS A 193 2.83 -6.07 -2.58
N ILE A 194 1.76 -5.96 -3.35
CA ILE A 194 1.62 -6.62 -4.66
C ILE A 194 1.43 -5.59 -5.76
N ARG A 195 1.89 -5.92 -6.98
CA ARG A 195 1.71 -5.06 -8.16
C ARG A 195 1.56 -5.89 -9.43
N ASP A 196 1.01 -5.30 -10.48
CA ASP A 196 1.05 -5.91 -11.82
C ASP A 196 2.46 -5.77 -12.39
N ALA A 197 3.03 -6.89 -12.85
CA ALA A 197 4.34 -6.94 -13.49
C ALA A 197 4.38 -6.13 -14.80
N HIS A 198 3.24 -6.01 -15.51
CA HIS A 198 3.16 -5.23 -16.75
C HIS A 198 2.82 -3.76 -16.50
N SER A 199 2.21 -3.43 -15.35
CA SER A 199 1.83 -2.07 -14.97
C SER A 199 2.13 -1.83 -13.50
N PRO A 200 3.39 -1.52 -13.14
CA PRO A 200 3.80 -1.37 -11.75
C PRO A 200 3.05 -0.28 -10.96
N MET A 201 2.39 0.66 -11.65
CA MET A 201 1.52 1.67 -11.03
C MET A 201 0.22 1.07 -10.47
N CYS A 202 -0.21 -0.09 -10.96
CA CYS A 202 -1.36 -0.82 -10.44
C CYS A 202 -0.90 -1.75 -9.32
N PHE A 203 -0.98 -1.28 -8.08
CA PHE A 203 -0.52 -1.99 -6.88
C PHE A 203 -1.49 -1.85 -5.73
N THR A 204 -1.43 -2.80 -4.79
CA THR A 204 -2.22 -2.76 -3.55
C THR A 204 -1.41 -3.31 -2.38
N ASN A 205 -1.88 -3.05 -1.17
CA ASN A 205 -1.26 -3.56 0.04
C ASN A 205 -2.23 -4.49 0.76
N GLY A 206 -1.71 -5.61 1.25
CA GLY A 206 -2.47 -6.52 2.10
C GLY A 206 -2.02 -6.44 3.53
N LYS A 207 -2.95 -6.70 4.45
CA LYS A 207 -2.68 -6.80 5.89
C LYS A 207 -3.50 -7.95 6.48
N GLY A 208 -2.96 -8.60 7.51
CA GLY A 208 -3.67 -9.67 8.20
C GLY A 208 -2.87 -10.37 9.29
N ALA A 209 -3.54 -11.21 10.07
CA ALA A 209 -2.89 -11.96 11.15
C ALA A 209 -1.94 -13.07 10.67
N THR A 210 -2.06 -13.52 9.42
CA THR A 210 -1.21 -14.55 8.81
C THR A 210 -0.72 -14.11 7.44
N LYS A 211 0.29 -14.80 6.90
CA LYS A 211 0.74 -14.62 5.52
C LYS A 211 -0.43 -14.84 4.55
N GLU A 212 -1.21 -15.88 4.85
CA GLU A 212 -2.52 -16.28 4.35
C GLU A 212 -3.46 -15.09 4.08
N SER A 213 -3.90 -14.51 5.20
CA SER A 213 -4.90 -13.47 5.23
C SER A 213 -4.39 -12.15 4.66
N ALA A 214 -3.11 -11.85 4.83
CA ALA A 214 -2.51 -10.68 4.19
C ALA A 214 -2.58 -10.80 2.66
N LEU A 215 -2.19 -11.94 2.06
CA LEU A 215 -2.27 -12.14 0.62
C LEU A 215 -3.70 -12.05 0.10
N ALA A 216 -4.65 -12.71 0.78
CA ALA A 216 -6.08 -12.61 0.44
C ALA A 216 -6.57 -11.15 0.49
N SER A 217 -6.15 -10.38 1.50
CA SER A 217 -6.44 -8.95 1.62
C SER A 217 -5.88 -8.14 0.46
N ALA A 218 -4.63 -8.37 0.04
CA ALA A 218 -4.02 -7.63 -1.06
C ALA A 218 -4.73 -7.89 -2.40
N LEU A 219 -5.05 -9.16 -2.67
CA LEU A 219 -5.76 -9.58 -3.87
C LEU A 219 -7.20 -9.03 -3.89
N GLY A 220 -7.88 -9.06 -2.75
CA GLY A 220 -9.20 -8.47 -2.59
C GLY A 220 -9.19 -6.96 -2.87
N GLU A 221 -8.25 -6.23 -2.26
CA GLU A 221 -8.06 -4.80 -2.53
C GLU A 221 -7.74 -4.55 -4.01
N TYR A 222 -6.95 -5.42 -4.67
CA TYR A 222 -6.64 -5.27 -6.09
C TYR A 222 -7.90 -5.35 -6.96
N ILE A 223 -8.74 -6.36 -6.72
CA ILE A 223 -10.02 -6.54 -7.43
C ILE A 223 -10.97 -5.38 -7.13
N GLU A 224 -11.00 -4.90 -5.88
CA GLU A 224 -11.77 -3.73 -5.48
C GLU A 224 -11.35 -2.49 -6.29
N ARG A 225 -10.05 -2.16 -6.33
CA ARG A 225 -9.56 -0.98 -7.06
C ARG A 225 -9.76 -1.12 -8.57
N LEU A 226 -9.55 -2.32 -9.12
CA LEU A 226 -9.82 -2.62 -10.52
C LEU A 226 -11.30 -2.43 -10.88
N SER A 227 -12.19 -3.00 -10.07
CA SER A 227 -13.65 -2.97 -10.31
C SER A 227 -14.23 -1.57 -10.23
N ASN A 228 -13.53 -0.65 -9.56
CA ASN A 228 -13.95 0.74 -9.39
C ASN A 228 -13.16 1.72 -10.31
N ASN A 229 -12.37 1.22 -11.27
CA ASN A 229 -11.46 2.02 -12.11
C ASN A 229 -10.46 2.90 -11.32
N HIS A 230 -10.22 2.58 -10.05
CA HIS A 230 -9.57 3.49 -9.10
C HIS A 230 -8.06 3.61 -9.32
N PHE A 231 -7.42 2.63 -9.97
CA PHE A 231 -6.01 2.75 -10.39
C PHE A 231 -5.76 3.92 -11.34
N TYR A 232 -6.81 4.41 -12.02
CA TYR A 232 -6.73 5.47 -13.02
C TYR A 232 -7.53 6.72 -12.63
N ALA A 233 -7.95 6.82 -11.37
CA ALA A 233 -8.68 7.98 -10.86
C ALA A 233 -7.86 9.27 -11.04
N GLY A 234 -8.54 10.36 -11.39
CA GLY A 234 -7.88 11.67 -11.59
C GLY A 234 -6.95 11.78 -12.81
N SER A 235 -6.90 10.76 -13.68
CA SER A 235 -6.10 10.77 -14.91
C SER A 235 -6.99 10.87 -16.14
N PHE A 236 -6.60 11.67 -17.14
CA PHE A 236 -7.26 11.67 -18.45
C PHE A 236 -6.89 10.40 -19.23
N TRP A 237 -7.88 9.67 -19.75
CA TRP A 237 -7.69 8.36 -20.39
C TRP A 237 -7.47 8.42 -21.90
N GLY A 238 -7.44 9.62 -22.48
CA GLY A 238 -7.21 9.83 -23.90
C GLY A 238 -8.49 9.99 -24.71
N GLU A 239 -8.36 10.58 -25.89
CA GLU A 239 -9.49 10.93 -26.76
C GLU A 239 -10.24 9.70 -27.28
N ASP A 240 -9.55 8.59 -27.52
CA ASP A 240 -10.16 7.36 -28.01
C ASP A 240 -11.17 6.80 -26.99
N ILE A 241 -10.80 6.76 -25.71
CA ILE A 241 -11.68 6.29 -24.63
C ILE A 241 -12.78 7.33 -24.36
N ALA A 242 -12.43 8.62 -24.32
CA ALA A 242 -13.40 9.70 -24.11
C ALA A 242 -14.55 9.71 -25.14
N ASN A 243 -14.30 9.20 -26.35
CA ASN A 243 -15.27 9.10 -27.44
C ASN A 243 -15.82 7.67 -27.66
N ALA A 244 -15.43 6.69 -26.83
CA ALA A 244 -15.92 5.32 -26.93
C ALA A 244 -17.40 5.21 -26.53
N ALA A 245 -18.01 4.03 -26.78
CA ALA A 245 -19.41 3.78 -26.44
C ALA A 245 -19.73 4.04 -24.96
N PHE A 246 -18.79 3.74 -24.07
CA PHE A 246 -18.77 4.13 -22.66
C PHE A 246 -17.34 4.47 -22.25
N VAL A 247 -17.18 5.29 -21.21
CA VAL A 247 -15.88 5.65 -20.62
C VAL A 247 -15.61 4.77 -19.40
N HIS A 248 -16.49 4.83 -18.40
CA HIS A 248 -16.35 4.16 -17.11
C HIS A 248 -17.02 2.79 -17.09
N TYR A 249 -18.31 2.73 -17.42
CA TYR A 249 -19.10 1.49 -17.39
C TYR A 249 -20.18 1.47 -18.47
N PRO A 250 -20.56 0.30 -19.02
CA PRO A 250 -21.61 0.21 -20.04
C PRO A 250 -22.99 0.75 -19.63
N ASN A 251 -23.26 0.83 -18.32
CA ASN A 251 -24.52 1.34 -17.77
C ASN A 251 -24.45 2.81 -17.32
N GLU A 252 -23.33 3.50 -17.57
CA GLU A 252 -23.22 4.94 -17.33
C GLU A 252 -24.21 5.74 -18.19
N ARG A 253 -24.54 6.95 -17.74
CA ARG A 253 -25.35 7.88 -18.52
C ARG A 253 -24.70 9.25 -18.61
N TRP A 254 -24.90 9.88 -19.76
CA TRP A 254 -24.36 11.20 -20.07
C TRP A 254 -25.50 12.21 -20.09
N PHE A 255 -25.34 13.28 -19.32
CA PHE A 255 -26.35 14.32 -19.20
C PHE A 255 -25.78 15.68 -19.63
N LYS A 256 -26.54 16.41 -20.44
CA LYS A 256 -26.15 17.74 -20.89
C LYS A 256 -26.56 18.79 -19.86
N PRO A 257 -25.69 19.76 -19.52
CA PRO A 257 -26.08 20.91 -18.71
C PRO A 257 -27.31 21.61 -19.31
N GLY A 258 -28.19 22.06 -18.44
CA GLY A 258 -29.37 22.84 -18.80
C GLY A 258 -29.03 24.27 -19.24
N ARG A 259 -30.07 25.04 -19.56
CA ARG A 259 -29.92 26.47 -19.92
C ARG A 259 -29.21 27.23 -18.79
N LYS A 260 -28.25 28.10 -19.17
CA LYS A 260 -27.38 28.84 -18.23
C LYS A 260 -26.55 27.92 -17.33
N ASP A 261 -26.13 26.76 -17.86
CA ASP A 261 -25.26 25.81 -17.16
C ASP A 261 -25.90 25.20 -15.89
N ALA A 262 -27.23 25.12 -15.88
CA ALA A 262 -27.98 24.50 -14.80
C ALA A 262 -27.72 22.99 -14.73
N LEU A 263 -27.84 22.41 -13.54
CA LEU A 263 -27.76 20.97 -13.37
C LEU A 263 -28.90 20.27 -14.13
N PRO A 264 -28.63 19.15 -14.83
CA PRO A 264 -29.67 18.24 -15.31
C PRO A 264 -30.56 17.77 -14.16
N LYS A 265 -31.85 17.54 -14.41
CA LYS A 265 -32.80 17.11 -13.37
C LYS A 265 -32.67 15.62 -13.03
N GLU A 266 -31.99 14.89 -13.89
CA GLU A 266 -31.82 13.44 -13.84
C GLU A 266 -30.65 13.00 -12.97
N ILE A 267 -29.73 13.91 -12.64
CA ILE A 267 -28.56 13.65 -11.78
C ILE A 267 -28.82 14.13 -10.37
N LEU A 268 -28.32 13.38 -9.39
CA LEU A 268 -28.55 13.61 -7.97
C LEU A 268 -30.04 13.57 -7.58
N ASP A 269 -30.33 13.27 -6.31
CA ASP A 269 -31.68 13.43 -5.76
C ASP A 269 -31.75 14.69 -4.87
N GLU A 270 -32.94 14.99 -4.35
CA GLU A 270 -33.16 16.16 -3.48
C GLU A 270 -32.22 16.15 -2.26
N TYR A 271 -32.02 14.99 -1.65
CA TYR A 271 -31.11 14.83 -0.51
C TYR A 271 -29.64 15.12 -0.88
N CYS A 272 -29.17 14.60 -2.01
CA CYS A 272 -27.83 14.90 -2.51
C CYS A 272 -27.65 16.40 -2.81
N LEU A 273 -28.67 17.07 -3.35
CA LEU A 273 -28.60 18.50 -3.66
C LEU A 273 -28.52 19.38 -2.41
N GLU A 274 -29.13 18.98 -1.29
CA GLU A 274 -28.95 19.66 0.01
C GLU A 274 -27.50 19.61 0.49
N ILE A 275 -26.75 18.56 0.14
CA ILE A 275 -25.36 18.37 0.55
C ILE A 275 -24.39 19.06 -0.42
N TYR A 276 -24.53 18.81 -1.73
CA TYR A 276 -23.54 19.25 -2.74
C TYR A 276 -23.86 20.60 -3.38
N ASN A 277 -25.08 21.10 -3.23
CA ASN A 277 -25.51 22.36 -3.79
C ASN A 277 -26.35 23.22 -2.82
N PRO A 278 -25.92 23.39 -1.55
CA PRO A 278 -26.72 24.08 -0.55
C PRO A 278 -27.03 25.54 -0.92
N ASP A 279 -26.09 26.22 -1.57
CA ASP A 279 -26.22 27.63 -1.97
C ASP A 279 -26.74 27.82 -3.41
N GLY A 280 -27.01 26.72 -4.14
CA GLY A 280 -27.49 26.79 -5.52
C GLY A 280 -26.44 27.24 -6.55
N GLU A 281 -25.15 27.19 -6.20
CA GLU A 281 -24.04 27.67 -7.04
C GLU A 281 -23.41 26.59 -7.93
N LEU A 282 -23.73 25.31 -7.71
CA LEU A 282 -23.21 24.20 -8.50
C LEU A 282 -23.75 24.24 -9.93
N ARG A 283 -22.85 24.16 -10.90
CA ARG A 283 -23.17 24.22 -12.33
C ARG A 283 -22.81 22.92 -13.02
N GLY A 284 -23.47 22.64 -14.15
CA GLY A 284 -23.23 21.43 -14.92
C GLY A 284 -21.79 21.30 -15.39
N SER A 285 -21.17 22.40 -15.83
CA SER A 285 -19.77 22.45 -16.25
C SER A 285 -18.76 22.12 -15.14
N HIS A 286 -19.13 22.24 -13.86
CA HIS A 286 -18.26 21.86 -12.74
C HIS A 286 -18.12 20.34 -12.59
N LEU A 287 -19.04 19.56 -13.20
CA LEU A 287 -19.20 18.12 -12.96
C LEU A 287 -18.68 17.25 -14.11
N ILE A 288 -17.91 17.82 -15.04
CA ILE A 288 -17.26 17.03 -16.10
C ILE A 288 -16.20 16.14 -15.45
N ASP A 289 -16.22 14.85 -15.77
CA ASP A 289 -15.25 13.90 -15.22
C ASP A 289 -13.86 14.12 -15.82
N THR A 290 -12.81 13.99 -14.99
CA THR A 290 -11.41 14.14 -15.41
C THR A 290 -11.02 13.11 -16.46
N ASN A 291 -11.57 11.89 -16.35
CA ASN A 291 -11.16 10.72 -17.12
C ASN A 291 -11.49 10.87 -18.60
N SER A 292 -12.70 11.36 -18.90
CA SER A 292 -13.10 11.69 -20.27
C SER A 292 -12.66 13.09 -20.70
N GLY A 293 -12.64 14.06 -19.78
CA GLY A 293 -12.48 15.48 -20.11
C GLY A 293 -13.51 16.02 -21.12
N ASN A 294 -14.58 15.26 -21.42
CA ASN A 294 -15.42 15.47 -22.60
C ASN A 294 -16.63 16.35 -22.29
N ALA A 295 -16.39 17.65 -22.15
CA ALA A 295 -17.44 18.65 -21.95
C ALA A 295 -18.49 18.65 -23.08
N GLU A 296 -18.09 18.29 -24.30
CA GLU A 296 -18.98 18.14 -25.45
C GLU A 296 -19.87 16.90 -25.38
N ARG A 297 -19.57 15.90 -24.56
CA ARG A 297 -20.45 14.76 -24.31
C ARG A 297 -21.38 15.03 -23.13
N GLY A 298 -20.87 15.71 -22.10
CA GLY A 298 -21.63 16.19 -20.95
C GLY A 298 -21.11 15.61 -19.64
N ILE A 299 -22.01 15.46 -18.67
CA ILE A 299 -21.71 14.97 -17.32
C ILE A 299 -21.88 13.44 -17.32
N CYS A 300 -20.78 12.70 -17.19
CA CYS A 300 -20.84 11.26 -16.97
C CYS A 300 -21.35 10.97 -15.56
N SER A 301 -22.43 10.20 -15.45
CA SER A 301 -23.05 9.84 -14.17
C SER A 301 -23.31 8.34 -14.07
N LEU A 302 -22.98 7.79 -12.91
CA LEU A 302 -23.03 6.36 -12.61
C LEU A 302 -24.32 6.03 -11.84
N PRO A 303 -24.99 4.91 -12.13
CA PRO A 303 -26.20 4.52 -11.42
C PRO A 303 -25.88 3.91 -10.04
N PHE A 304 -26.37 4.53 -8.98
CA PHE A 304 -26.34 3.97 -7.62
C PHE A 304 -27.76 3.60 -7.16
N VAL A 305 -27.89 2.53 -6.38
CA VAL A 305 -29.17 2.11 -5.79
C VAL A 305 -29.29 2.66 -4.38
N ARG A 306 -30.25 3.56 -4.19
CA ARG A 306 -30.61 4.09 -2.87
C ARG A 306 -31.29 3.00 -2.06
N GLN A 307 -30.73 2.67 -0.90
CA GLN A 307 -31.15 1.50 -0.13
C GLN A 307 -32.51 1.65 0.58
N SER A 308 -32.95 2.88 0.84
CA SER A 308 -34.23 3.13 1.53
C SER A 308 -35.47 2.75 0.71
N ASP A 309 -35.38 2.82 -0.62
CA ASP A 309 -36.52 2.58 -1.51
C ASP A 309 -36.18 1.82 -2.80
N GLY A 310 -34.92 1.48 -3.03
CA GLY A 310 -34.45 0.79 -4.25
C GLY A 310 -34.40 1.69 -5.49
N GLY A 311 -34.58 3.01 -5.35
CA GLY A 311 -34.51 3.95 -6.45
C GLY A 311 -33.09 4.07 -7.02
N VAL A 312 -32.99 4.25 -8.33
CA VAL A 312 -31.70 4.53 -9.00
C VAL A 312 -31.46 6.04 -8.99
N VAL A 313 -30.31 6.45 -8.46
CA VAL A 313 -29.81 7.83 -8.49
C VAL A 313 -28.58 7.87 -9.39
N TYR A 314 -28.58 8.76 -10.39
CA TYR A 314 -27.40 8.98 -11.23
C TYR A 314 -26.46 9.95 -10.54
N PHE A 315 -25.30 9.45 -10.16
CA PHE A 315 -24.30 10.21 -9.40
C PHE A 315 -23.12 10.57 -10.32
N PRO A 316 -22.78 11.87 -10.49
CA PRO A 316 -21.68 12.30 -11.35
C PRO A 316 -20.34 11.67 -10.95
N SER A 317 -19.62 11.08 -11.91
CA SER A 317 -18.31 10.46 -11.66
C SER A 317 -17.32 11.47 -11.07
N ASN A 318 -17.41 12.73 -11.50
CA ASN A 318 -16.62 13.83 -10.96
C ASN A 318 -16.76 13.96 -9.42
N LEU A 319 -17.97 13.89 -8.87
CA LEU A 319 -18.16 14.00 -7.41
C LEU A 319 -17.62 12.77 -6.69
N ILE A 320 -17.77 11.58 -7.28
CA ILE A 320 -17.25 10.33 -6.72
C ILE A 320 -15.73 10.43 -6.57
N GLU A 321 -15.02 10.78 -7.65
CA GLU A 321 -13.57 10.86 -7.66
C GLU A 321 -13.02 11.97 -6.74
N ASN A 322 -13.69 13.13 -6.68
CA ASN A 322 -13.18 14.26 -5.90
C ASN A 322 -13.48 14.15 -4.39
N LEU A 323 -14.60 13.55 -4.00
CA LEU A 323 -15.09 13.62 -2.61
C LEU A 323 -15.00 12.30 -1.86
N TYR A 324 -15.15 11.17 -2.55
CA TYR A 324 -15.21 9.85 -1.91
C TYR A 324 -13.93 9.06 -2.09
N VAL A 325 -13.21 9.29 -3.20
CA VAL A 325 -11.96 8.60 -3.54
C VAL A 325 -12.12 7.09 -3.35
N SER A 326 -11.27 6.41 -2.57
CA SER A 326 -11.40 4.96 -2.31
C SER A 326 -12.33 4.60 -1.15
N ASN A 327 -12.87 5.57 -0.41
CA ASN A 327 -13.62 5.29 0.81
C ASN A 327 -14.95 4.59 0.50
N GLY A 328 -15.16 3.44 1.14
CA GLY A 328 -16.38 2.64 0.97
C GLY A 328 -16.35 1.73 -0.26
N MET A 329 -15.19 1.58 -0.91
CA MET A 329 -14.98 0.48 -1.85
C MET A 329 -14.78 -0.83 -1.07
N SER A 330 -15.18 -1.95 -1.67
CA SER A 330 -14.96 -3.27 -1.09
C SER A 330 -15.05 -4.36 -2.14
N ALA A 331 -14.26 -5.43 -1.96
CA ALA A 331 -14.45 -6.72 -2.60
C ALA A 331 -14.51 -7.83 -1.54
N GLY A 332 -15.21 -8.92 -1.86
CA GLY A 332 -15.37 -10.04 -0.95
C GLY A 332 -15.78 -11.31 -1.68
N ASN A 333 -15.73 -12.43 -0.97
CA ASN A 333 -16.16 -13.73 -1.52
C ASN A 333 -17.65 -13.76 -1.88
N THR A 334 -18.45 -13.01 -1.13
CA THR A 334 -19.88 -12.81 -1.38
C THR A 334 -20.22 -11.33 -1.35
N LEU A 335 -21.39 -10.98 -1.88
CA LEU A 335 -21.90 -9.60 -1.81
C LEU A 335 -22.09 -9.14 -0.37
N ALA A 336 -22.59 -10.00 0.52
CA ALA A 336 -22.81 -9.66 1.92
C ALA A 336 -21.48 -9.40 2.66
N GLU A 337 -20.47 -10.24 2.42
CA GLU A 337 -19.12 -10.03 2.97
C GLU A 337 -18.55 -8.67 2.51
N ALA A 338 -18.65 -8.37 1.22
CA ALA A 338 -18.18 -7.10 0.66
C ALA A 338 -18.93 -5.90 1.26
N GLN A 339 -20.27 -5.99 1.41
CA GLN A 339 -21.10 -4.95 2.01
C GLN A 339 -20.77 -4.69 3.47
N VAL A 340 -20.55 -5.74 4.28
CA VAL A 340 -20.13 -5.58 5.68
C VAL A 340 -18.81 -4.85 5.77
N GLN A 341 -17.85 -5.19 4.92
CA GLN A 341 -16.54 -4.54 4.89
C GLN A 341 -16.66 -3.06 4.42
N CYS A 342 -17.43 -2.79 3.36
CA CYS A 342 -17.72 -1.44 2.87
C CYS A 342 -18.32 -0.55 3.96
N LEU A 343 -19.37 -1.02 4.64
CA LEU A 343 -20.05 -0.25 5.68
C LEU A 343 -19.17 -0.06 6.92
N SER A 344 -18.38 -1.07 7.28
CA SER A 344 -17.42 -0.96 8.39
C SER A 344 -16.39 0.13 8.09
N GLU A 345 -15.85 0.15 6.88
CA GLU A 345 -14.95 1.19 6.40
C GLU A 345 -15.57 2.59 6.47
N ILE A 346 -16.82 2.76 6.02
CA ILE A 346 -17.52 4.05 6.14
C ILE A 346 -17.61 4.49 7.61
N PHE A 347 -17.96 3.58 8.53
CA PHE A 347 -17.98 3.89 9.97
C PHE A 347 -16.59 4.24 10.51
N GLU A 348 -15.56 3.48 10.13
CA GLU A 348 -14.18 3.70 10.54
C GLU A 348 -13.74 5.13 10.24
N ARG A 349 -13.95 5.60 9.00
CA ARG A 349 -13.52 6.93 8.55
C ARG A 349 -14.37 8.05 9.14
N ALA A 350 -15.69 7.86 9.18
CA ALA A 350 -16.61 8.86 9.75
C ALA A 350 -16.33 9.08 11.25
N VAL A 351 -16.21 7.99 12.01
CA VAL A 351 -15.98 8.05 13.45
C VAL A 351 -14.55 8.48 13.78
N LYS A 352 -13.55 8.07 12.99
CA LYS A 352 -12.17 8.60 13.09
C LYS A 352 -12.18 10.12 12.99
N ARG A 353 -12.87 10.68 11.97
CA ARG A 353 -12.98 12.13 11.81
C ARG A 353 -13.67 12.77 13.01
N GLU A 354 -14.83 12.26 13.43
CA GLU A 354 -15.59 12.81 14.56
C GLU A 354 -14.74 12.87 15.85
N ILE A 355 -13.97 11.81 16.11
CA ILE A 355 -13.10 11.70 17.27
C ILE A 355 -11.94 12.70 17.21
N ILE A 356 -11.27 12.82 16.05
CA ILE A 356 -10.13 13.73 15.86
C ILE A 356 -10.61 15.19 15.91
N GLU A 357 -11.67 15.51 15.18
CA GLU A 357 -12.26 16.85 15.09
C GLU A 357 -12.83 17.32 16.45
N GLY A 358 -13.48 16.42 17.18
CA GLY A 358 -13.99 16.69 18.53
C GLY A 358 -12.94 16.62 19.64
N GLU A 359 -11.68 16.28 19.32
CA GLU A 359 -10.59 16.05 20.26
C GLU A 359 -11.01 15.10 21.42
N VAL A 360 -11.78 14.06 21.09
CA VAL A 360 -12.48 13.22 22.07
C VAL A 360 -11.50 12.34 22.84
N ALA A 361 -11.54 12.41 24.17
CA ALA A 361 -10.82 11.49 25.05
C ALA A 361 -11.56 10.14 25.13
N LEU A 362 -10.99 9.11 24.50
CA LEU A 362 -11.61 7.79 24.45
C LEU A 362 -11.34 6.95 25.70
N PRO A 363 -12.30 6.13 26.14
CA PRO A 363 -12.10 5.19 27.25
C PRO A 363 -11.15 4.05 26.86
N ASP A 364 -10.34 3.61 27.82
CA ASP A 364 -9.46 2.45 27.64
C ASP A 364 -10.27 1.15 27.54
N VAL A 365 -9.80 0.24 26.69
CA VAL A 365 -10.29 -1.14 26.69
C VAL A 365 -9.71 -1.87 27.91
N PRO A 366 -10.54 -2.42 28.82
CA PRO A 366 -10.01 -3.09 30.01
C PRO A 366 -9.14 -4.29 29.66
N GLN A 367 -8.05 -4.50 30.42
CA GLN A 367 -7.13 -5.62 30.19
C GLN A 367 -7.82 -6.99 30.16
N ALA A 368 -8.86 -7.19 30.97
CA ALA A 368 -9.65 -8.42 31.00
C ALA A 368 -10.45 -8.67 29.71
N VAL A 369 -10.74 -7.62 28.93
CA VAL A 369 -11.34 -7.73 27.59
C VAL A 369 -10.26 -8.10 26.58
N LEU A 370 -9.11 -7.41 26.59
CA LEU A 370 -7.99 -7.71 25.69
C LEU A 370 -7.45 -9.14 25.86
N ALA A 371 -7.44 -9.65 27.09
CA ALA A 371 -7.03 -11.02 27.40
C ALA A 371 -7.87 -12.12 26.72
N LYS A 372 -9.06 -11.78 26.20
CA LYS A 372 -9.89 -12.70 25.41
C LYS A 372 -9.36 -12.89 23.97
N TYR A 373 -8.47 -12.01 23.51
CA TYR A 373 -7.92 -11.98 22.16
C TYR A 373 -6.39 -12.13 22.20
N PRO A 374 -5.87 -13.32 22.52
CA PRO A 374 -4.45 -13.53 22.81
C PRO A 374 -3.54 -13.19 21.62
N SER A 375 -3.99 -13.40 20.38
CA SER A 375 -3.21 -13.07 19.17
C SER A 375 -2.97 -11.56 19.04
N VAL A 376 -4.00 -10.75 19.27
CA VAL A 376 -3.92 -9.28 19.27
C VAL A 376 -3.07 -8.80 20.45
N LEU A 377 -3.31 -9.34 21.64
CA LEU A 377 -2.56 -8.99 22.85
C LEU A 377 -1.06 -9.29 22.70
N ALA A 378 -0.70 -10.41 22.06
CA ALA A 378 0.69 -10.75 21.80
C ALA A 378 1.38 -9.73 20.86
N GLY A 379 0.66 -9.23 19.86
CA GLY A 379 1.17 -8.17 18.98
C GLY A 379 1.41 -6.85 19.73
N ILE A 380 0.46 -6.45 20.57
CA ILE A 380 0.57 -5.25 21.44
C ILE A 380 1.79 -5.38 22.36
N GLN A 381 1.91 -6.49 23.08
CA GLN A 381 3.03 -6.74 24.00
C GLN A 381 4.38 -6.75 23.29
N ALA A 382 4.43 -7.24 22.04
CA ALA A 382 5.65 -7.22 21.24
C ALA A 382 6.08 -5.80 20.84
N LEU A 383 5.15 -4.88 20.59
CA LEU A 383 5.46 -3.47 20.36
C LEU A 383 5.97 -2.80 21.64
N GLU A 384 5.29 -3.04 22.77
CA GLU A 384 5.69 -2.50 24.07
C GLU A 384 7.07 -3.00 24.49
N ALA A 385 7.38 -4.28 24.28
CA ALA A 385 8.69 -4.86 24.55
C ALA A 385 9.81 -4.25 23.67
N GLN A 386 9.45 -3.71 22.51
CA GLN A 386 10.36 -2.96 21.63
C GLN A 386 10.48 -1.47 22.00
N GLY A 387 9.78 -1.04 23.04
CA GLY A 387 9.83 0.33 23.55
C GLY A 387 8.84 1.28 22.91
N PHE A 388 7.79 0.78 22.26
CA PHE A 388 6.68 1.57 21.73
C PHE A 388 5.44 1.38 22.59
N PRO A 389 5.09 2.34 23.48
CA PRO A 389 3.83 2.27 24.23
C PRO A 389 2.63 2.21 23.27
N VAL A 390 1.66 1.36 23.61
CA VAL A 390 0.44 1.19 22.83
C VAL A 390 -0.77 1.47 23.72
N LEU A 391 -1.71 2.27 23.21
CA LEU A 391 -2.97 2.56 23.87
C LEU A 391 -4.10 1.93 23.06
N VAL A 392 -4.94 1.13 23.71
CA VAL A 392 -6.10 0.50 23.07
C VAL A 392 -7.37 1.14 23.62
N LYS A 393 -8.08 1.83 22.75
CA LYS A 393 -9.23 2.68 23.07
C LYS A 393 -10.50 2.17 22.41
N ASP A 394 -11.61 2.22 23.13
CA ASP A 394 -12.93 1.97 22.58
C ASP A 394 -13.42 3.24 21.86
N ALA A 395 -13.51 3.16 20.54
CA ALA A 395 -13.92 4.25 19.66
C ALA A 395 -15.40 4.14 19.26
N SER A 396 -16.20 3.34 19.97
CA SER A 396 -17.62 3.12 19.66
C SER A 396 -18.53 4.30 19.97
N LEU A 397 -18.00 5.35 20.62
CA LEU A 397 -18.76 6.51 21.10
C LEU A 397 -19.98 6.10 21.94
N GLY A 398 -19.73 5.24 22.95
CA GLY A 398 -20.78 4.76 23.85
C GLY A 398 -21.56 3.55 23.32
N GLY A 399 -20.93 2.71 22.49
CA GLY A 399 -21.53 1.50 21.93
C GLY A 399 -22.40 1.75 20.69
N ILE A 400 -22.33 2.92 20.08
CA ILE A 400 -23.12 3.30 18.90
C ILE A 400 -22.49 2.72 17.63
N TYR A 401 -21.16 2.80 17.51
CA TYR A 401 -20.42 2.42 16.31
C TYR A 401 -19.46 1.25 16.56
N PRO A 402 -19.24 0.38 15.56
CA PRO A 402 -18.37 -0.80 15.72
C PRO A 402 -16.89 -0.46 15.44
N VAL A 403 -16.35 0.55 16.11
CA VAL A 403 -15.02 1.12 15.82
C VAL A 403 -14.09 1.01 17.04
N MET A 404 -12.86 0.60 16.80
CA MET A 404 -11.78 0.52 17.79
C MET A 404 -10.61 1.41 17.37
N CYS A 405 -9.85 1.90 18.34
CA CYS A 405 -8.63 2.66 18.08
C CYS A 405 -7.43 2.04 18.81
N VAL A 406 -6.35 1.80 18.07
CA VAL A 406 -5.06 1.37 18.58
C VAL A 406 -4.05 2.45 18.25
N THR A 407 -3.49 3.07 19.28
CA THR A 407 -2.55 4.18 19.13
C THR A 407 -1.15 3.78 19.59
N LEU A 408 -0.17 3.99 18.72
CA LEU A 408 1.23 3.80 19.03
C LEU A 408 1.89 5.15 19.37
N MET A 409 2.73 5.15 20.40
CA MET A 409 3.60 6.27 20.75
C MET A 409 5.06 5.89 20.51
N ASN A 410 5.86 6.83 20.02
CA ASN A 410 7.31 6.68 19.87
C ASN A 410 8.03 7.57 20.89
N PRO A 411 8.50 7.04 22.04
CA PRO A 411 9.15 7.82 23.09
C PRO A 411 10.45 8.51 22.65
N ARG A 412 11.05 8.08 21.53
CA ARG A 412 12.30 8.65 21.02
C ARG A 412 12.08 9.96 20.28
N THR A 413 10.95 10.10 19.61
CA THR A 413 10.62 11.28 18.78
C THR A 413 9.44 12.09 19.33
N GLY A 414 8.68 11.52 20.26
CA GLY A 414 7.38 12.06 20.70
C GLY A 414 6.26 11.86 19.68
N GLY A 415 6.54 11.15 18.58
CA GLY A 415 5.58 10.91 17.50
C GLY A 415 4.46 9.95 17.91
N VAL A 416 3.28 10.15 17.34
CA VAL A 416 2.07 9.39 17.66
C VAL A 416 1.37 8.93 16.39
N PHE A 417 0.83 7.72 16.42
CA PHE A 417 0.07 7.14 15.31
C PHE A 417 -1.21 6.50 15.81
N ALA A 418 -2.35 7.14 15.56
CA ALA A 418 -3.68 6.65 15.94
C ALA A 418 -4.31 5.89 14.77
N SER A 419 -4.30 4.57 14.85
CA SER A 419 -4.96 3.70 13.87
C SER A 419 -6.40 3.41 14.31
N PHE A 420 -7.31 3.32 13.36
CA PHE A 420 -8.72 3.00 13.58
C PHE A 420 -9.08 1.75 12.78
N GLY A 421 -9.91 0.89 13.37
CA GLY A 421 -10.39 -0.32 12.73
C GLY A 421 -11.85 -0.52 13.06
N ALA A 422 -12.67 -0.83 12.06
CA ALA A 422 -14.09 -1.12 12.25
C ALA A 422 -14.47 -2.50 11.72
N HIS A 423 -15.36 -3.16 12.46
CA HIS A 423 -16.04 -4.40 12.06
C HIS A 423 -17.12 -4.76 13.10
N PRO A 424 -18.25 -5.41 12.73
CA PRO A 424 -19.26 -5.85 13.70
C PRO A 424 -18.74 -6.77 14.80
N SER A 425 -17.65 -7.50 14.54
CA SER A 425 -16.90 -8.27 15.55
C SER A 425 -15.81 -7.40 16.16
N LEU A 426 -15.85 -7.24 17.49
CA LEU A 426 -14.85 -6.49 18.25
C LEU A 426 -13.42 -7.04 18.08
N GLU A 427 -13.27 -8.37 17.98
CA GLU A 427 -11.99 -9.02 17.70
C GLU A 427 -11.39 -8.54 16.37
N VAL A 428 -12.21 -8.56 15.33
CA VAL A 428 -11.79 -8.18 13.97
C VAL A 428 -11.53 -6.68 13.90
N ALA A 429 -12.31 -5.84 14.58
CA ALA A 429 -12.07 -4.41 14.64
C ALA A 429 -10.72 -4.08 15.31
N LEU A 430 -10.40 -4.76 16.42
CA LEU A 430 -9.09 -4.65 17.09
C LEU A 430 -7.94 -5.14 16.21
N GLU A 431 -8.08 -6.31 15.58
CA GLU A 431 -7.06 -6.86 14.68
C GLU A 431 -6.80 -5.94 13.48
N ARG A 432 -7.86 -5.39 12.87
CA ARG A 432 -7.76 -4.46 11.73
C ARG A 432 -7.04 -3.18 12.13
N SER A 433 -7.35 -2.62 13.29
CA SER A 433 -6.69 -1.42 13.80
C SER A 433 -5.19 -1.69 14.06
N LEU A 434 -4.85 -2.83 14.67
CA LEU A 434 -3.46 -3.20 14.94
C LEU A 434 -2.66 -3.53 13.66
N THR A 435 -3.25 -4.25 12.72
CA THR A 435 -2.57 -4.62 11.46
C THR A 435 -2.38 -3.41 10.54
N GLU A 436 -3.32 -2.47 10.51
CA GLU A 436 -3.18 -1.19 9.82
C GLU A 436 -2.03 -0.35 10.37
N LEU A 437 -1.85 -0.36 11.70
CA LEU A 437 -0.79 0.38 12.38
C LEU A 437 0.62 0.09 11.80
N LEU A 438 0.83 -1.11 11.24
CA LEU A 438 2.12 -1.59 10.76
C LEU A 438 2.13 -1.92 9.26
N GLN A 439 1.05 -1.65 8.54
CA GLN A 439 0.97 -1.94 7.10
C GLN A 439 2.01 -1.10 6.34
N GLY A 440 2.90 -1.76 5.59
CA GLY A 440 3.91 -1.07 4.77
C GLY A 440 4.98 -0.29 5.55
N ARG A 441 4.93 -0.28 6.89
CA ARG A 441 5.85 0.47 7.76
C ARG A 441 7.00 -0.42 8.25
N SER A 442 8.11 0.20 8.63
CA SER A 442 9.20 -0.46 9.37
C SER A 442 9.29 0.20 10.74
N LEU A 443 10.00 -0.42 11.69
CA LEU A 443 10.23 0.20 13.00
C LEU A 443 10.97 1.54 12.88
N GLU A 444 11.82 1.69 11.87
CA GLU A 444 12.47 2.95 11.55
C GLU A 444 11.49 3.99 10.98
N GLY A 445 10.55 3.57 10.13
CA GLY A 445 9.51 4.46 9.59
C GLY A 445 8.55 5.00 10.65
N LEU A 446 8.51 4.42 11.85
CA LEU A 446 7.79 4.97 13.00
C LEU A 446 8.46 6.22 13.60
N ASN A 447 9.66 6.60 13.15
CA ASN A 447 10.32 7.82 13.62
C ASN A 447 9.81 9.09 12.94
N ASP A 448 9.15 8.96 11.78
CA ASP A 448 8.65 10.08 10.98
C ASP A 448 7.23 10.50 11.39
N LEU A 449 6.68 9.90 12.46
CA LEU A 449 5.34 10.20 12.97
C LEU A 449 5.28 11.61 13.61
N PRO A 450 4.22 12.40 13.35
CA PRO A 450 4.07 13.73 13.91
C PRO A 450 3.87 13.69 15.43
N GLN A 451 4.31 14.75 16.10
CA GLN A 451 4.00 14.95 17.52
C GLN A 451 2.55 15.44 17.68
N PRO A 452 1.85 15.01 18.72
CA PRO A 452 0.54 15.56 19.06
C PRO A 452 0.62 17.03 19.48
N THR A 453 -0.50 17.75 19.34
CA THR A 453 -0.58 19.20 19.58
C THR A 453 -1.71 19.58 20.55
N PHE A 454 -1.64 20.77 21.13
CA PHE A 454 -2.77 21.41 21.83
C PHE A 454 -3.48 22.48 20.97
N ALA A 455 -2.96 22.75 19.78
CA ALA A 455 -3.53 23.71 18.83
C ALA A 455 -4.72 23.06 18.10
N SER A 456 -5.93 23.26 18.63
CA SER A 456 -7.16 22.70 18.07
C SER A 456 -7.33 23.09 16.60
N GLU A 457 -6.93 24.30 16.21
CA GLU A 457 -6.98 24.77 14.83
C GLU A 457 -6.13 23.96 13.85
N ALA A 458 -5.01 23.40 14.30
CA ALA A 458 -4.17 22.51 13.48
C ALA A 458 -4.81 21.12 13.34
N VAL A 459 -5.54 20.67 14.37
CA VAL A 459 -6.23 19.37 14.37
C VAL A 459 -7.46 19.41 13.46
N THR A 460 -8.21 20.51 13.46
CA THR A 460 -9.45 20.69 12.68
C THR A 460 -9.22 21.23 11.27
N GLU A 461 -7.98 21.45 10.86
CA GLU A 461 -7.67 21.95 9.52
C GLU A 461 -7.99 20.86 8.48
N PRO A 462 -8.64 21.20 7.35
CA PRO A 462 -9.09 20.21 6.37
C PRO A 462 -8.00 19.28 5.81
N ASN A 463 -6.79 19.78 5.54
CA ASN A 463 -5.68 18.96 5.07
C ASN A 463 -5.21 17.97 6.12
N ASN A 464 -5.34 18.25 7.42
CA ASN A 464 -5.06 17.26 8.46
C ASN A 464 -5.91 15.99 8.29
N PHE A 465 -7.19 16.14 7.91
CA PHE A 465 -8.05 14.98 7.62
C PHE A 465 -7.64 14.25 6.33
N VAL A 466 -7.13 14.98 5.34
CA VAL A 466 -6.58 14.39 4.11
C VAL A 466 -5.31 13.57 4.42
N GLU A 467 -4.38 14.09 5.22
CA GLU A 467 -3.21 13.34 5.68
C GLU A 467 -3.63 12.11 6.50
N HIS A 468 -4.62 12.27 7.39
CA HIS A 468 -5.20 11.14 8.11
C HIS A 468 -5.83 10.08 7.22
N PHE A 469 -6.36 10.47 6.05
CA PHE A 469 -6.96 9.56 5.09
C PHE A 469 -5.89 8.84 4.23
N ILE A 470 -4.87 9.56 3.77
CA ILE A 470 -3.86 9.06 2.83
C ILE A 470 -2.97 7.99 3.48
N ASP A 471 -2.41 8.29 4.66
CA ASP A 471 -1.45 7.39 5.31
C ASP A 471 -1.52 7.43 6.84
N SER A 472 -2.51 8.13 7.40
CA SER A 472 -2.71 8.32 8.83
C SER A 472 -1.59 9.14 9.52
N SER A 473 -0.79 9.91 8.77
CA SER A 473 0.27 10.77 9.32
C SER A 473 -0.21 12.15 9.77
N GLY A 474 -1.52 12.38 9.84
CA GLY A 474 -2.06 13.63 10.36
C GLY A 474 -1.78 13.81 11.86
N ILE A 475 -1.84 15.04 12.32
CA ILE A 475 -1.64 15.44 13.71
C ILE A 475 -2.88 15.08 14.54
N VAL A 476 -2.67 14.67 15.79
CA VAL A 476 -3.73 14.41 16.78
C VAL A 476 -3.59 15.33 18.00
N SER A 477 -4.69 15.54 18.71
CA SER A 477 -4.70 16.37 19.94
C SER A 477 -4.11 15.61 21.12
N TRP A 478 -3.42 16.32 22.02
CA TRP A 478 -3.07 15.77 23.34
C TRP A 478 -4.29 15.41 24.19
N ARG A 479 -5.43 16.06 23.98
CA ARG A 479 -6.69 15.78 24.70
C ARG A 479 -7.22 14.37 24.43
N PHE A 480 -6.85 13.77 23.30
CA PHE A 480 -7.17 12.39 22.98
C PHE A 480 -6.61 11.39 24.02
N PHE A 481 -5.56 11.79 24.76
CA PHE A 481 -4.84 10.96 25.74
C PHE A 481 -5.14 11.32 27.20
N SER A 482 -6.04 12.27 27.46
CA SER A 482 -6.31 12.78 28.82
C SER A 482 -7.22 11.91 29.67
#